data_AF-A0A5C9EFU2-F1
#
_entry.id   AF-A0A5C9EFU2-F1
#
_cell.length_a   1.000
_cell.length_b   1.000
_cell.length_c   1.000
_cell.angle_alpha   90.00
_cell.angle_beta   90.00
_cell.angle_gamma   90.00
#
_symmetry.space_group_name_H-M   'P 1'
#
loop_
_entity.id
_entity.type
_entity.pdbx_description
1 polymer ?
#
loop_
_entity_poly.entity_id
_entity_poly.type
_entity_poly.pdbx_seq_one_letter_code
_entity_poly.pdbx_strand_id
1 'polypeptide(L)' 'MRIGLPIVKTIVDSYNGKIWVEDRVPNNHTQGSRFIVLLPEAN' A
#
# COMPACT_ATOMS: atom_id res chain seq x y z
N MET A 1 0.41 -19.58 4.45
CA MET A 1 0.88 -18.18 4.63
C MET A 1 0.45 -17.36 3.43
N ARG A 2 -0.09 -16.15 3.62
CA ARG A 2 -0.36 -15.22 2.52
C ARG A 2 0.85 -14.31 2.35
N ILE A 3 1.54 -14.41 1.22
CA ILE A 3 2.85 -13.76 0.98
C ILE A 3 2.76 -12.44 0.19
N GLY A 4 1.57 -12.10 -0.35
CA GLY A 4 1.42 -10.95 -1.25
C GLY A 4 1.79 -9.59 -0.63
N LEU A 5 1.20 -9.22 0.50
CA LEU A 5 1.50 -7.93 1.14
C LEU A 5 2.95 -7.79 1.61
N PRO A 6 3.57 -8.82 2.24
CA PRO A 6 4.99 -8.78 2.57
C PRO A 6 5.87 -8.49 1.34
N ILE A 7 5.60 -9.14 0.21
CA ILE A 7 6.36 -8.91 -1.05
C ILE A 7 6.19 -7.46 -1.52
N VAL A 8 4.94 -6.96 -1.56
CA VAL A 8 4.68 -5.57 -1.97
C VAL A 8 5.40 -4.59 -1.06
N LYS A 9 5.37 -4.80 0.26
CA LYS A 9 6.07 -3.95 1.21
C LYS A 9 7.58 -3.96 0.98
N THR A 10 8.19 -5.13 0.79
CA THR A 10 9.63 -5.23 0.50
C THR A 10 10.02 -4.47 -0.77
N ILE A 11 9.20 -4.56 -1.83
CA ILE A 11 9.44 -3.83 -3.07
C ILE A 11 9.33 -2.32 -2.83
N VAL A 12 8.24 -1.84 -2.22
CA VAL A 12 8.04 -0.41 -1.95
C VAL A 12 9.16 0.16 -1.08
N ASP A 13 9.57 -0.57 -0.04
CA ASP A 13 10.66 -0.17 0.85
C ASP A 13 12.00 -0.08 0.10
N SER A 14 12.27 -0.99 -0.87
CA SER A 14 13.49 -0.97 -1.69
C SER A 14 13.62 0.25 -2.60
N TYR A 15 12.50 0.91 -2.92
CA TYR A 15 12.46 2.17 -3.67
C TYR A 15 12.35 3.40 -2.76
N ASN A 16 12.58 3.25 -1.44
CA ASN A 16 12.34 4.32 -0.46
C ASN A 16 10.92 4.91 -0.52
N GLY A 17 9.95 4.09 -0.96
CA GLY A 17 8.55 4.46 -1.05
C GLY A 17 7.81 4.32 0.27
N LYS A 18 6.51 4.62 0.24
CA LYS A 18 5.59 4.44 1.37
C LYS A 18 4.36 3.68 0.91
N ILE A 19 3.82 2.84 1.78
CA ILE A 19 2.57 2.11 1.54
C ILE A 19 1.69 2.14 2.80
N TRP A 20 0.40 2.41 2.63
CA TRP A 20 -0.60 2.34 3.69
C TRP A 20 -1.98 1.98 3.10
N VAL A 21 -2.95 1.79 3.99
CA VAL A 21 -4.31 1.36 3.62
C VAL A 21 -5.31 2.33 4.23
N GLU A 22 -6.29 2.72 3.42
CA GLU A 22 -7.45 3.53 3.84
C GLU A 22 -8.74 2.78 3.52
N ASP A 23 -9.84 3.17 4.17
CA ASP A 23 -11.16 2.72 3.76
C ASP A 23 -11.46 3.18 2.33
N ARG A 24 -12.01 2.29 1.50
CA ARG A 24 -12.41 2.67 0.14
C ARG A 24 -13.48 3.78 0.16
N VAL A 25 -14.41 3.68 1.11
CA VAL A 25 -15.41 4.71 1.41
C VAL A 25 -15.06 5.28 2.78
N PRO A 26 -14.87 6.61 2.92
CA PRO A 26 -14.44 7.20 4.18
C PRO A 26 -15.30 6.74 5.36
N ASN A 27 -14.63 6.29 6.43
CA ASN A 27 -15.25 5.77 7.66
C ASN A 27 -16.11 4.50 7.47
N ASN A 28 -15.95 3.76 6.37
CA ASN A 28 -16.67 2.51 6.13
C ASN A 28 -15.78 1.39 5.58
N HIS A 29 -15.13 0.67 6.50
CA HIS A 29 -14.28 -0.50 6.24
C HIS A 29 -15.01 -1.69 5.60
N THR A 30 -16.36 -1.75 5.64
CA THR A 30 -17.13 -2.87 5.07
C THR A 30 -17.20 -2.82 3.54
N GLN A 31 -16.94 -1.65 2.94
CA GLN A 31 -16.96 -1.45 1.49
C GLN A 31 -15.59 -1.70 0.82
N GLY A 32 -14.65 -2.28 1.56
CA GLY A 32 -13.31 -2.62 1.09
C GLY A 32 -12.28 -1.53 1.38
N SER A 33 -11.08 -1.73 0.84
CA SER A 33 -9.90 -0.94 1.17
C SER A 33 -9.23 -0.35 -0.07
N ARG A 34 -8.58 0.80 0.09
CA ARG A 34 -7.69 1.41 -0.91
C ARG A 34 -6.26 1.28 -0.42
N PHE A 35 -5.41 0.63 -1.21
CA PHE A 35 -3.96 0.59 -0.97
C PHE A 35 -3.32 1.77 -1.66
N ILE A 36 -2.65 2.63 -0.91
CA ILE A 36 -1.95 3.79 -1.45
C ILE A 36 -0.45 3.51 -1.42
N VAL A 37 0.20 3.69 -2.57
CA VAL A 37 1.65 3.56 -2.74
C VAL A 37 2.20 4.90 -3.22
N LEU A 38 3.18 5.41 -2.50
CA LEU A 38 3.93 6.63 -2.82
C LEU A 38 5.36 6.23 -3.17
N LEU A 39 5.81 6.55 -4.37
CA LEU A 39 7.18 6.32 -4.81
C LEU A 39 7.87 7.66 -5.07
N PRO A 40 9.19 7.78 -4.80
CA PRO A 40 9.97 8.92 -5.27
C PRO A 40 9.93 9.04 -6.80
N GLU A 41 10.07 10.25 -7.32
CA GLU A 41 10.26 10.49 -8.74
C GLU A 41 11.61 9.89 -9.20
N ALA A 42 11.66 9.38 -10.43
CA ALA A 42 12.90 8.95 -11.04
C ALA A 42 13.66 10.17 -11.60
N ASN A 43 14.96 10.26 -11.31
CA ASN A 43 15.85 11.28 -11.88
C ASN A 43 16.12 11.03 -13.37
#